data_AF-A0A927MWY0-F1
#
_entry.id   AF-A0A927MWY0-F1
#
_cell.length_a   1.000
_cell.length_b   1.000
_cell.length_c   1.000
_cell.angle_alpha   90.00
_cell.angle_beta   90.00
_cell.angle_gamma   90.00
#
_symmetry.space_group_name_H-M   'P 1'
#
loop_
_entity.id
_entity.type
_entity.pdbx_description
1 polymer ?
#
loop_
_entity_poly.entity_id
_entity_poly.type
_entity_poly.pdbx_seq_one_letter_code
_entity_poly.pdbx_strand_id
1 'polypeptide(L)' 'MSDVDHEQLYRLAESQAGYFTTGQAEEAGMDRTTLRYHARPGGRYQRVRRGLYRLRHFPSSRFEHVLASPGLS' A
#
# COMPACT_ATOMS: atom_id res chain seq x y z
N MET A 1 1.00 -6.75 18.15
CA MET A 1 1.21 -5.97 16.92
C MET A 1 0.80 -6.87 15.78
N SER A 2 -0.43 -6.73 15.31
CA SER A 2 -0.88 -7.49 14.14
C SER A 2 0.03 -7.14 12.97
N ASP A 3 0.63 -8.16 12.36
CA ASP A 3 1.41 -7.96 11.14
C ASP A 3 0.47 -7.39 10.08
N VAL A 4 0.84 -6.24 9.50
CA VAL A 4 0.01 -5.60 8.48
C VAL A 4 0.16 -6.42 7.21
N ASP A 5 -0.96 -6.88 6.63
CA ASP A 5 -0.98 -7.54 5.33
C ASP A 5 -0.78 -6.50 4.22
N HIS A 6 0.49 -6.12 4.04
CA HIS A 6 0.92 -5.14 3.06
C HIS A 6 0.65 -5.58 1.61
N GLU A 7 0.66 -6.90 1.35
CA GLU A 7 0.39 -7.45 0.02
C GLU A 7 -1.09 -7.32 -0.33
N GLN A 8 -1.98 -7.68 0.59
CA GLN A 8 -3.42 -7.49 0.42
C GLN A 8 -3.75 -6.01 0.20
N LEU A 9 -3.21 -5.12 1.04
CA LEU A 9 -3.46 -3.68 0.92
C LEU A 9 -2.94 -3.12 -0.42
N TYR A 10 -1.77 -3.59 -0.88
CA TYR A 10 -1.22 -3.20 -2.18
C TYR A 10 -2.09 -3.68 -3.34
N ARG A 11 -2.48 -4.96 -3.36
CA ARG A 11 -3.36 -5.52 -4.42
C ARG A 11 -4.70 -4.79 -4.49
N LEU A 12 -5.27 -4.49 -3.33
CA LEU A 12 -6.50 -3.73 -3.21
C LEU A 12 -6.33 -2.30 -3.71
N ALA A 13 -5.22 -1.64 -3.41
CA ALA A 13 -4.93 -0.31 -3.93
C ALA A 13 -4.69 -0.35 -5.44
N GLU A 14 -3.98 -1.36 -5.95
CA GLU A 14 -3.69 -1.53 -7.37
C GLU A 14 -4.96 -1.68 -8.21
N SER A 15 -5.92 -2.49 -7.76
CA SER A 15 -7.24 -2.63 -8.41
C SER A 15 -8.06 -1.34 -8.39
N GLN A 16 -7.72 -0.42 -7.48
CA GLN A 16 -8.34 0.89 -7.31
C GLN A 16 -7.40 2.03 -7.74
N ALA A 17 -6.56 1.85 -8.76
CA ALA A 17 -5.69 2.91 -9.31
C ALA A 17 -4.75 3.58 -8.28
N GLY A 18 -4.31 2.80 -7.29
CA GLY A 18 -3.43 3.19 -6.20
C GLY A 18 -4.16 3.76 -4.98
N TYR A 19 -5.49 3.72 -4.94
CA TYR A 19 -6.31 4.28 -3.85
C TYR A 19 -6.80 3.20 -2.88
N PHE A 20 -6.88 3.56 -1.60
CA PHE A 20 -7.49 2.71 -0.58
C PHE A 20 -8.11 3.56 0.53
N THR A 21 -9.06 2.99 1.25
CA THR A 21 -9.76 3.64 2.35
C THR A 21 -9.15 3.31 3.70
N THR A 22 -9.47 4.08 4.73
CA THR A 22 -9.12 3.71 6.11
C THR A 22 -9.62 2.31 6.48
N GLY A 23 -10.86 1.96 6.08
CA GLY A 23 -11.43 0.65 6.41
C GLY A 23 -10.64 -0.50 5.79
N GLN A 24 -10.24 -0.37 4.53
CA GLN A 24 -9.41 -1.37 3.85
C GLN A 24 -8.00 -1.48 4.45
N ALA A 25 -7.45 -0.38 4.97
CA ALA A 25 -6.21 -0.43 5.73
C ALA A 25 -6.40 -1.18 7.06
N GLU A 26 -7.51 -0.94 7.76
CA GLU A 26 -7.86 -1.64 9.01
C GLU A 26 -8.11 -3.14 8.79
N GLU A 27 -8.77 -3.51 7.68
CA GLU A 27 -8.97 -4.91 7.24
C GLU A 27 -7.64 -5.61 6.98
N ALA A 28 -6.66 -4.90 6.41
CA ALA A 28 -5.29 -5.37 6.25
C ALA A 28 -4.46 -5.29 7.54
N GLY A 29 -5.06 -4.98 8.69
CA GLY A 29 -4.39 -4.92 9.99
C GLY A 29 -3.62 -3.63 10.28
N MET A 30 -3.67 -2.63 9.38
CA MET A 30 -3.06 -1.32 9.60
C MET A 30 -3.98 -0.41 10.42
N ASP A 31 -3.58 -0.14 11.66
CA ASP A 31 -4.28 0.81 12.51
C ASP A 31 -4.19 2.26 12.00
N ARG A 32 -5.11 3.11 12.45
CA ARG A 32 -5.22 4.51 12.03
C ARG A 32 -4.00 5.36 12.39
N THR A 33 -3.30 5.04 13.46
CA THR A 33 -2.11 5.78 13.90
C THR A 33 -0.95 5.50 12.95
N THR A 34 -0.73 4.22 12.62
CA THR A 34 0.26 3.77 11.63
C THR A 34 -0.05 4.34 10.24
N LEU A 35 -1.32 4.27 9.81
CA LEU A 35 -1.77 4.87 8.55
C LEU A 35 -1.47 6.38 8.49
N ARG A 36 -1.80 7.12 9.56
CA ARG A 36 -1.55 8.55 9.64
C ARG A 36 -0.07 8.90 9.71
N TYR A 37 0.75 8.05 10.34
CA TYR A 37 2.21 8.18 10.34
C TYR A 37 2.76 8.07 8.91
N HIS A 38 2.37 7.04 8.17
CA HIS A 38 2.79 6.85 6.78
C HIS A 38 2.17 7.87 5.80
N ALA A 39 1.12 8.60 6.19
CA ALA A 39 0.52 9.65 5.38
C ALA A 39 1.21 11.03 5.50
N ARG A 40 2.19 11.18 6.41
CA ARG A 40 2.96 12.43 6.60
C ARG A 40 3.76 12.80 5.34
N PRO A 41 4.18 14.07 5.17
CA PRO A 41 5.10 14.45 4.09
C PRO A 41 6.33 13.52 4.05
N GLY A 42 6.64 12.98 2.86
CA GLY A 42 7.71 11.99 2.68
C GLY A 42 7.35 10.54 3.05
N GLY A 43 6.16 10.29 3.59
CA GLY A 43 5.68 8.94 3.91
C GLY A 43 5.14 8.18 2.69
N ARG A 44 4.81 6.89 2.88
CA ARG A 44 4.35 5.98 1.80
C ARG A 44 2.99 6.37 1.19
N TYR A 45 2.16 7.08 1.96
CA TYR A 45 0.79 7.39 1.58
C TYR A 45 0.57 8.89 1.44
N GLN A 46 -0.31 9.25 0.54
CA GLN A 46 -0.88 10.58 0.42
C GLN A 46 -2.32 10.52 0.90
N ARG A 47 -2.67 11.39 1.86
CA ARG A 47 -4.07 11.57 2.25
C ARG A 47 -4.75 12.47 1.23
N VAL A 48 -5.68 11.91 0.47
CA VAL A 48 -6.40 12.60 -0.61
C VAL A 48 -7.58 13.38 -0.04
N ARG A 49 -8.33 12.74 0.85
CA ARG A 49 -9.43 13.34 1.64
C ARG A 49 -9.64 12.55 2.93
N ARG A 50 -10.64 12.94 3.73
CA ARG A 50 -10.99 12.18 4.95
C ARG A 50 -11.35 10.75 4.58
N GLY A 51 -10.59 9.79 5.11
CA GLY A 51 -10.83 8.37 4.90
C GLY A 51 -10.30 7.78 3.59
N LEU A 52 -9.67 8.59 2.73
CA LEU A 52 -9.14 8.16 1.43
C LEU A 52 -7.66 8.47 1.32
N TYR A 53 -6.88 7.45 0.96
CA TYR A 53 -5.44 7.50 0.81
C TYR A 53 -5.05 6.99 -0.57
N ARG A 54 -3.85 7.40 -1.01
CA ARG A 54 -3.23 6.95 -2.25
C ARG A 54 -1.79 6.52 -1.97
N LEU A 55 -1.35 5.44 -2.59
CA LEU A 55 0.06 5.06 -2.66
C LEU A 55 0.84 6.15 -3.42
N ARG A 56 1.86 6.76 -2.79
CA ARG A 56 2.61 7.86 -3.43
C ARG A 56 3.38 7.44 -4.67
N HIS A 57 3.97 6.25 -4.62
CA HIS A 57 4.82 5.73 -5.68
C HIS A 57 4.07 4.81 -6.64
N PHE A 58 2.73 4.85 -6.71
CA PHE A 58 1.98 3.94 -7.56
C PHE A 58 1.97 4.35 -9.05
N PRO A 59 2.26 3.41 -9.98
CA PRO A 59 2.68 2.02 -9.71
C PRO A 59 4.14 1.97 -9.25
N SER A 60 4.41 1.36 -8.10
CA SER A 60 5.77 1.27 -7.55
C SER A 60 6.45 0.08 -8.18
N SER A 61 6.77 0.17 -9.48
CA SER A 61 7.55 -0.84 -10.23
C SER A 61 7.26 -2.29 -9.78
N ARG A 62 6.04 -2.77 -10.06
CA ARG A 62 5.47 -4.13 -9.99
C ARG A 62 6.01 -5.21 -9.01
N PHE A 63 7.30 -5.42 -8.83
CA PHE A 63 7.86 -6.43 -7.93
C PHE A 63 9.34 -6.09 -7.65
N GLU A 64 9.72 -5.64 -6.46
CA GLU A 64 11.14 -5.71 -6.05
C GLU A 64 11.59 -7.17 -5.78
N HIS A 65 10.70 -8.16 -6.02
CA HIS A 65 10.97 -9.59 -5.86
C HIS A 65 10.41 -10.47 -7.01
N VAL A 66 10.44 -10.02 -8.27
CA VAL A 66 10.28 -10.92 -9.45
C VAL A 66 11.17 -10.43 -10.59
N LEU A 67 12.48 -10.56 -10.44
CA LEU A 67 13.43 -10.81 -11.55
C LEU A 67 14.62 -11.62 -11.02
N ALA A 68 14.34 -12.76 -10.40
CA ALA A 68 15.27 -13.88 -10.32
C ALA A 68 14.57 -15.12 -10.90
N SER A 69 14.35 -15.12 -12.22
CA SER A 69 14.31 -16.38 -12.98
C SER A 69 15.53 -16.34 -13.88
N PRO A 70 16.63 -17.02 -13.51
CA PRO A 70 17.70 -17.25 -14.46
C PRO A 70 17.12 -18.11 -15.59
N GLY A 71 17.47 -17.75 -16.82
CA GLY A 71 16.92 -18.38 -18.01
C GLY A 71 16.96 -19.90 -17.97
N LEU A 72 15.86 -20.50 -18.43
CA LEU A 72 15.90 -21.80 -19.06
C LEU A 72 15.61 -21.56 -20.54
N SER A 73 16.70 -21.48 -21.31
CA SER A 73 16.74 -21.96 -22.68
C SER A 73 17.16 -23.42 -22.67
#